data_AF-A0A3G8GXC7-F1
#
_entry.id   AF-A0A3G8GXC7-F1
#
_cell.length_a   1.000
_cell.length_b   1.000
_cell.length_c   1.000
_cell.angle_alpha   90.00
_cell.angle_beta   90.00
_cell.angle_gamma   90.00
#
_symmetry.space_group_name_H-M   'P 1'
#
loop_
_entity.id
_entity.type
_entity.pdbx_description
1 polymer ?
#
loop_
_entity_poly.entity_id
_entity_poly.type
_entity_poly.pdbx_seq_one_letter_code
_entity_poly.pdbx_strand_id
1 'polypeptide(L)'
;MPDASRSRLLSPGERALARSIFADTIDYTRVRVHHRNYVFWQGGHYIITPNGQIYLGRRLRGLTDFSVASLALQGLFIHEMAHVWQYQHGVNVLLRGAVEQVKHFLGFDQYRYRLDAGKPLGAYKLEQQGDILRDYFLARQGQRAPYGADEYLAALGGPGGTLV
;
A
#
# COMPACT_ATOMS: atom_id res chain seq x y z
N MET A 1 -5.24 23.08 -21.43
CA MET A 1 -4.83 21.90 -20.64
C MET A 1 -6.09 21.33 -20.02
N PRO A 2 -6.45 20.06 -20.25
CA PRO A 2 -7.70 19.54 -19.70
C PRO A 2 -7.56 19.53 -18.18
N ASP A 3 -8.56 20.10 -17.51
CA ASP A 3 -8.72 20.09 -16.06
C ASP A 3 -8.94 18.63 -15.62
N ALA A 4 -7.84 17.89 -15.44
CA ALA A 4 -7.89 16.62 -14.76
C ALA A 4 -8.33 16.92 -13.34
N SER A 5 -9.58 16.55 -13.02
CA SER A 5 -10.18 16.68 -11.69
C SER A 5 -9.13 16.51 -10.60
N ARG A 6 -9.02 17.47 -9.66
CA ARG A 6 -8.02 17.48 -8.56
C ARG A 6 -7.94 16.16 -7.77
N SER A 7 -8.95 15.30 -7.89
CA SER A 7 -8.98 13.92 -7.42
C SER A 7 -9.91 13.06 -8.27
N ARG A 8 -9.66 11.76 -8.31
CA ARG A 8 -10.55 10.75 -8.91
C ARG A 8 -10.86 9.62 -7.93
N LEU A 9 -11.91 8.86 -8.22
CA LEU A 9 -12.15 7.57 -7.57
C LEU A 9 -11.18 6.51 -8.11
N LEU A 10 -11.09 5.37 -7.41
CA LEU A 10 -10.44 4.19 -7.96
C LEU A 10 -11.12 3.75 -9.27
N SER A 11 -10.33 3.32 -10.24
CA SER A 11 -10.85 2.67 -11.44
C SER A 11 -11.45 1.29 -11.09
N PRO A 12 -12.29 0.70 -11.95
CA PRO A 12 -12.72 -0.69 -11.77
C PRO A 12 -11.54 -1.67 -11.65
N GLY A 13 -10.47 -1.46 -12.44
CA GLY A 13 -9.28 -2.28 -12.41
C GLY A 13 -8.49 -2.13 -11.11
N GLU A 14 -8.32 -0.91 -10.61
CA GLU A 14 -7.68 -0.64 -9.31
C GLU A 14 -8.45 -1.26 -8.15
N ARG A 15 -9.78 -1.20 -8.17
CA ARG A 15 -10.62 -1.87 -7.18
C ARG A 15 -10.44 -3.38 -7.24
N ALA A 16 -10.45 -3.98 -8.44
CA ALA A 16 -10.24 -5.42 -8.60
C ALA A 16 -8.84 -5.84 -8.12
N LEU A 17 -7.81 -5.05 -8.45
CA LEU A 17 -6.45 -5.25 -8.02
C LEU A 17 -6.34 -5.23 -6.48
N ALA A 18 -6.89 -4.20 -5.83
CA ALA A 18 -6.88 -4.10 -4.38
C ALA A 18 -7.71 -5.22 -3.72
N ARG A 19 -8.89 -5.55 -4.25
CA ARG A 19 -9.72 -6.66 -3.76
C ARG A 19 -9.01 -8.00 -3.78
N SER A 20 -8.09 -8.22 -4.72
CA SER A 20 -7.32 -9.46 -4.78
C SER A 20 -6.45 -9.70 -3.53
N ILE A 21 -6.12 -8.66 -2.78
CA ILE A 21 -5.30 -8.71 -1.56
C ILE A 21 -6.14 -8.44 -0.31
N PHE A 22 -7.01 -7.42 -0.37
CA PHE A 22 -7.75 -6.91 0.79
C PHE A 22 -9.20 -7.40 0.88
N ALA A 23 -9.66 -8.22 -0.07
CA ALA A 23 -11.03 -8.72 -0.15
C ALA A 23 -12.05 -7.56 0.00
N ASP A 24 -13.05 -7.70 0.88
CA ASP A 24 -14.03 -6.64 1.17
C ASP A 24 -13.75 -5.91 2.50
N THR A 25 -12.51 -5.98 3.00
CA THR A 25 -12.11 -5.31 4.26
C THR A 25 -11.92 -3.80 4.10
N ILE A 26 -11.92 -3.27 2.87
CA ILE A 26 -11.83 -1.85 2.58
C ILE A 26 -13.13 -1.38 1.91
N ASP A 27 -13.69 -0.28 2.39
CA ASP A 27 -14.69 0.47 1.64
C ASP A 27 -14.00 1.25 0.51
N TYR A 28 -13.91 0.62 -0.66
CA TYR A 28 -13.31 1.18 -1.86
C TYR A 28 -14.05 2.39 -2.42
N THR A 29 -15.31 2.61 -2.05
CA THR A 29 -16.11 3.73 -2.56
C THR A 29 -15.65 5.06 -1.99
N ARG A 30 -14.96 5.02 -0.84
CA ARG A 30 -14.44 6.19 -0.12
C ARG A 30 -13.04 6.60 -0.54
N VAL A 31 -12.33 5.75 -1.28
CA VAL A 31 -10.92 5.96 -1.64
C VAL A 31 -10.81 6.86 -2.86
N ARG A 32 -10.02 7.92 -2.73
CA ARG A 32 -9.70 8.85 -3.82
C ARG A 32 -8.20 8.92 -4.05
N VAL A 33 -7.85 9.13 -5.32
CA VAL A 33 -6.50 9.40 -5.80
C VAL A 33 -6.42 10.88 -6.16
N HIS A 34 -5.59 11.63 -5.44
CA HIS A 34 -5.40 13.07 -5.58
C HIS A 34 -4.19 13.36 -6.47
N HIS A 35 -4.37 14.18 -7.49
CA HIS A 35 -3.29 14.61 -8.39
C HIS A 35 -2.58 15.86 -7.82
N ARG A 36 -2.27 15.81 -6.52
CA ARG A 36 -1.57 16.87 -5.79
C ARG A 36 -0.71 16.27 -4.69
N ASN A 37 0.30 17.03 -4.27
CA ASN A 37 1.08 16.68 -3.09
C ASN A 37 0.20 16.82 -1.84
N TYR A 38 0.43 15.98 -0.84
CA TYR A 38 -0.13 16.13 0.50
C TYR A 38 0.62 17.22 1.29
N VAL A 39 1.95 17.21 1.23
CA VAL A 39 2.85 18.20 1.86
C VAL A 39 3.74 18.88 0.82
N PHE A 40 4.16 20.13 1.06
CA PHE A 40 4.89 20.91 0.05
C PHE A 40 6.27 20.32 -0.30
N TRP A 41 6.90 19.60 0.64
CA TRP A 41 8.20 18.93 0.44
C TRP A 41 8.09 17.50 -0.13
N GLN A 42 6.89 17.00 -0.43
CA GLN A 42 6.72 15.67 -1.04
C GLN A 42 7.45 15.60 -2.38
N GLY A 43 8.39 14.67 -2.50
CA GLY A 43 9.19 14.46 -3.70
C GLY A 43 8.34 14.05 -4.92
N GLY A 44 8.85 14.33 -6.12
CA GLY A 44 8.08 14.18 -7.36
C GLY A 44 7.60 12.76 -7.67
N HIS A 45 8.34 11.74 -7.24
CA HIS A 45 8.05 10.32 -7.46
C HIS A 45 7.43 9.62 -6.24
N TYR A 46 7.09 10.37 -5.18
CA TYR A 46 6.53 9.80 -3.96
C TYR A 46 5.01 9.82 -3.97
N ILE A 47 4.42 8.79 -3.37
CA ILE A 47 3.01 8.74 -2.98
C ILE A 47 2.96 8.88 -1.45
N ILE A 48 1.90 9.51 -0.93
CA ILE A 48 1.64 9.58 0.51
C ILE A 48 0.16 9.23 0.72
N THR A 49 -0.14 8.37 1.69
CA THR A 49 -1.50 7.91 1.99
C THR A 49 -1.85 8.07 3.48
N PRO A 50 -2.06 9.30 3.97
CA PRO A 50 -2.06 9.59 5.41
C PRO A 50 -3.42 9.44 6.10
N ASN A 51 -4.51 9.49 5.32
CA ASN A 51 -5.88 9.64 5.80
C ASN A 51 -6.87 8.77 4.98
N GLY A 52 -6.39 7.64 4.49
CA GLY A 52 -7.18 6.74 3.62
C GLY A 52 -7.38 7.26 2.19
N GLN A 53 -6.67 8.32 1.80
CA GLN A 53 -6.67 8.90 0.46
C GLN A 53 -5.24 8.91 -0.08
N ILE A 54 -5.06 8.70 -1.38
CA ILE A 54 -3.76 8.55 -2.03
C ILE A 54 -3.36 9.89 -2.68
N TYR A 55 -2.16 10.40 -2.41
CA TYR A 55 -1.68 11.69 -2.94
C TYR A 55 -0.46 11.51 -3.85
N LEU A 56 -0.62 11.78 -5.14
CA LEU A 56 0.41 11.59 -6.15
C LEU A 56 1.38 12.77 -6.24
N GLY A 57 2.66 12.47 -6.09
CA GLY A 57 3.76 13.39 -6.39
C GLY A 57 3.71 13.88 -7.85
N ARG A 58 4.27 15.06 -8.11
CA ARG A 58 4.17 15.75 -9.41
C ARG A 58 4.45 14.89 -10.64
N ARG A 59 5.39 13.93 -10.57
CA ARG A 59 5.79 13.07 -11.70
C ARG A 59 4.88 11.86 -11.90
N LEU A 60 4.00 11.55 -10.95
CA LEU A 60 3.07 10.42 -11.00
C LEU A 60 1.65 10.83 -11.40
N ARG A 61 1.34 12.13 -11.51
CA ARG A 61 -0.04 12.64 -11.75
C ARG A 61 -0.61 12.30 -13.13
N GLY A 62 0.23 11.84 -14.06
CA GLY A 62 -0.22 11.30 -15.35
C GLY A 62 -0.75 9.87 -15.26
N LEU A 63 -0.60 9.20 -14.11
CA LEU A 63 -1.03 7.83 -13.89
C LEU A 63 -2.53 7.77 -13.61
N THR A 64 -3.30 7.43 -14.64
CA THR A 64 -4.76 7.42 -14.59
C THR A 64 -5.35 6.10 -14.11
N ASP A 65 -4.61 4.99 -14.23
CA ASP A 65 -5.03 3.68 -13.76
C ASP A 65 -3.81 2.82 -13.40
N PHE A 66 -3.66 2.46 -12.12
CA PHE A 66 -2.56 1.61 -11.65
C PHE A 66 -2.67 0.17 -12.18
N SER A 67 -3.87 -0.35 -12.45
CA SER A 67 -4.04 -1.77 -12.81
C SER A 67 -3.51 -2.13 -14.19
N VAL A 68 -3.31 -1.14 -15.06
CA VAL A 68 -2.72 -1.31 -16.40
C VAL A 68 -1.28 -0.81 -16.46
N ALA A 69 -0.72 -0.38 -15.31
CA ALA A 69 0.66 0.04 -15.20
C ALA A 69 1.62 -1.16 -15.07
N SER A 70 2.92 -0.90 -15.01
CA SER A 70 3.91 -1.95 -14.73
C SER A 70 3.64 -2.63 -13.38
N LEU A 71 4.06 -3.90 -13.24
CA LEU A 71 3.91 -4.64 -11.98
C LEU A 71 4.54 -3.92 -10.78
N ALA A 72 5.63 -3.18 -10.99
CA ALA A 72 6.24 -2.35 -9.95
C ALA A 72 5.29 -1.25 -9.45
N LEU A 73 4.56 -0.59 -10.35
CA LEU A 73 3.57 0.43 -9.98
C LEU A 73 2.29 -0.19 -9.40
N GLN A 74 1.89 -1.36 -9.87
CA GLN A 74 0.80 -2.14 -9.24
C GLN A 74 1.17 -2.53 -7.80
N GLY A 75 2.40 -3.01 -7.58
CA GLY A 75 2.91 -3.32 -6.24
C GLY A 75 2.99 -2.09 -5.34
N LEU A 76 3.48 -0.95 -5.86
CA LEU A 76 3.46 0.31 -5.12
C LEU A 76 2.01 0.71 -4.75
N PHE A 77 1.05 0.54 -5.65
CA PHE A 77 -0.35 0.78 -5.34
C PHE A 77 -0.89 -0.14 -4.24
N ILE A 78 -0.54 -1.42 -4.24
CA ILE A 78 -0.91 -2.35 -3.16
C ILE A 78 -0.31 -1.92 -1.81
N HIS A 79 0.95 -1.44 -1.78
CA HIS A 79 1.56 -0.87 -0.57
C HIS A 79 0.75 0.31 -0.04
N GLU A 80 0.41 1.26 -0.91
CA GLU A 80 -0.39 2.43 -0.52
C GLU A 80 -1.81 2.05 -0.07
N MET A 81 -2.41 1.02 -0.69
CA MET A 81 -3.69 0.46 -0.25
C MET A 81 -3.60 -0.22 1.13
N ALA A 82 -2.43 -0.72 1.55
CA ALA A 82 -2.23 -1.20 2.92
C ALA A 82 -2.38 -0.06 3.93
N HIS A 83 -1.89 1.15 3.61
CA HIS A 83 -2.12 2.33 4.44
C HIS A 83 -3.59 2.77 4.44
N VAL A 84 -4.29 2.63 3.31
CA VAL A 84 -5.75 2.84 3.28
C VAL A 84 -6.46 1.87 4.22
N TRP A 85 -6.11 0.58 4.13
CA TRP A 85 -6.66 -0.47 4.99
C TRP A 85 -6.39 -0.17 6.47
N GLN A 86 -5.15 0.13 6.83
CA GLN A 86 -4.76 0.54 8.19
C GLN A 86 -5.62 1.71 8.69
N TYR A 87 -5.78 2.76 7.88
CA TYR A 87 -6.60 3.92 8.23
C TYR A 87 -8.06 3.55 8.48
N GLN A 88 -8.67 2.75 7.60
CA GLN A 88 -10.06 2.32 7.77
C GLN A 88 -10.27 1.41 8.99
N HIS A 89 -9.22 0.73 9.46
CA HIS A 89 -9.22 -0.07 10.69
C HIS A 89 -8.75 0.72 11.94
N GLY A 90 -8.80 2.06 11.88
CA GLY A 90 -8.56 2.92 13.05
C GLY A 90 -7.09 3.21 13.37
N VAL A 91 -6.16 2.84 12.48
CA VAL A 91 -4.74 3.17 12.65
C VAL A 91 -4.49 4.61 12.19
N ASN A 92 -3.90 5.43 13.07
CA ASN A 92 -3.41 6.76 12.68
C ASN A 92 -2.09 6.64 11.89
N VAL A 93 -2.22 6.45 10.57
CA VAL A 93 -1.11 6.24 9.63
C VAL A 93 -0.16 7.44 9.62
N LEU A 94 -0.67 8.68 9.60
CA LEU A 94 0.17 9.87 9.56
C LEU A 94 1.09 9.98 10.79
N LEU A 95 0.52 9.81 12.00
CA LEU A 95 1.28 9.91 13.24
C LEU A 95 2.30 8.77 13.37
N ARG A 96 1.89 7.55 13.04
CA ARG A 96 2.78 6.37 13.15
C ARG A 96 3.84 6.36 12.05
N GLY A 97 3.48 6.70 10.81
CA GLY A 97 4.41 6.85 9.69
C GLY A 97 5.44 7.96 9.93
N ALA A 98 5.06 9.08 10.54
CA ALA A 98 6.00 10.12 10.95
C ALA A 98 6.98 9.64 12.03
N VAL A 99 6.50 8.89 13.03
CA VAL A 99 7.36 8.29 14.07
C VAL A 99 8.32 7.25 13.48
N GLU A 100 7.84 6.41 12.56
CA GLU A 100 8.67 5.44 11.87
C GLU A 100 9.70 6.16 10.98
N GLN A 101 9.29 7.12 10.16
CA GLN A 101 10.22 7.91 9.35
C GLN A 101 11.31 8.61 10.19
N VAL A 102 10.98 9.13 11.38
CA VAL A 102 11.98 9.66 12.33
C VAL A 102 12.96 8.56 12.77
N LYS A 103 12.49 7.37 13.14
CA LYS A 103 13.37 6.23 13.47
C LYS A 103 14.25 5.83 12.27
N HIS A 104 13.74 5.87 11.03
CA HIS A 104 14.55 5.64 9.84
C HIS A 104 15.69 6.67 9.72
N PHE A 105 15.39 7.96 9.89
CA PHE A 105 16.39 9.02 9.91
C PHE A 105 17.43 8.87 11.03
N LEU A 106 17.05 8.23 12.15
CA LEU A 106 17.95 7.87 13.24
C LEU A 106 18.74 6.56 13.00
N GLY A 107 18.66 5.97 11.81
CA GLY A 107 19.45 4.80 11.41
C GLY A 107 18.82 3.44 11.72
N PHE A 108 17.56 3.38 12.13
CA PHE A 108 16.86 2.10 12.33
C PHE A 108 16.36 1.55 10.99
N ASP A 109 16.67 0.28 10.69
CA ASP A 109 16.14 -0.41 9.51
C ASP A 109 14.64 -0.71 9.71
N GLN A 110 13.84 -0.15 8.81
CA GLN A 110 12.39 -0.20 8.89
C GLN A 110 11.76 -1.09 7.81
N TYR A 111 12.52 -1.37 6.76
CA TYR A 111 12.03 -2.00 5.54
C TYR A 111 12.33 -3.50 5.53
N ARG A 112 13.33 -3.95 6.28
CA ARG A 112 13.60 -5.38 6.42
C ARG A 112 12.63 -6.00 7.41
N TYR A 113 11.94 -7.04 6.96
CA TYR A 113 11.13 -7.91 7.81
C TYR A 113 11.56 -9.37 7.58
N ARG A 114 11.20 -10.24 8.52
CA ARG A 114 11.27 -11.69 8.38
C ARG A 114 9.90 -12.25 8.72
N LEU A 115 9.43 -13.21 7.93
CA LEU A 115 8.25 -13.99 8.32
C LEU A 115 8.63 -14.88 9.49
N ASP A 116 7.93 -14.73 10.62
CA ASP A 116 8.09 -15.57 11.79
C ASP A 116 6.77 -16.33 11.98
N ALA A 117 6.84 -17.67 12.11
CA ALA A 117 5.66 -18.51 12.27
C ALA A 117 4.84 -18.07 13.50
N GLY A 118 3.54 -17.87 13.31
CA GLY A 118 2.63 -17.44 14.38
C GLY A 118 2.68 -15.95 14.72
N LYS A 119 3.54 -15.16 14.08
CA LYS A 119 3.54 -13.70 14.23
C LYS A 119 2.48 -13.10 13.30
N PRO A 120 1.38 -12.52 13.81
CA PRO A 120 0.32 -11.98 12.96
C PRO A 120 0.79 -10.72 12.23
N LEU A 121 0.15 -10.38 11.11
CA LEU A 121 0.47 -9.19 10.30
C LEU A 121 0.47 -7.90 11.16
N GLY A 122 -0.50 -7.76 12.07
CA GLY A 122 -0.61 -6.61 12.97
C GLY A 122 0.57 -6.42 13.94
N ALA A 123 1.42 -7.43 14.13
CA ALA A 123 2.63 -7.35 14.96
C ALA A 123 3.86 -6.82 14.21
N TYR A 124 3.76 -6.55 12.91
CA TYR A 124 4.78 -5.89 12.11
C TYR A 124 4.63 -4.37 12.15
N LYS A 125 5.72 -3.64 11.87
CA LYS A 125 5.66 -2.17 11.69
C LYS A 125 4.73 -1.83 10.51
N LEU A 126 4.12 -0.64 10.50
CA LEU A 126 3.15 -0.29 9.46
C LEU A 126 3.73 -0.35 8.04
N GLU A 127 4.95 0.13 7.84
CA GLU A 127 5.64 0.03 6.54
C GLU A 127 5.95 -1.42 6.18
N GLN A 128 6.35 -2.25 7.16
CA GLN A 128 6.56 -3.69 6.93
C GLN A 128 5.26 -4.40 6.55
N GLN A 129 4.11 -4.01 7.13
CA GLN A 129 2.83 -4.57 6.70
C GLN A 129 2.53 -4.21 5.24
N GLY A 130 2.81 -2.97 4.82
CA GLY A 130 2.70 -2.55 3.43
C GLY A 130 3.62 -3.35 2.50
N ASP A 131 4.89 -3.50 2.88
CA ASP A 131 5.88 -4.28 2.14
C ASP A 131 5.47 -5.76 2.03
N ILE A 132 5.01 -6.39 3.13
CA ILE A 132 4.53 -7.77 3.15
C ILE A 132 3.38 -7.96 2.16
N LEU A 133 2.38 -7.08 2.18
CA LEU A 133 1.22 -7.19 1.30
C LEU A 133 1.57 -6.94 -0.16
N ARG A 134 2.46 -5.98 -0.44
CA ARG A 134 3.03 -5.76 -1.77
C ARG A 134 3.78 -7.00 -2.25
N ASP A 135 4.68 -7.53 -1.44
CA ASP A 135 5.57 -8.61 -1.83
C ASP A 135 4.78 -9.92 -2.02
N TYR A 136 3.75 -10.15 -1.20
CA TYR A 136 2.78 -11.22 -1.42
C TYR A 136 2.04 -11.07 -2.77
N PHE A 137 1.56 -9.87 -3.09
CA PHE A 137 0.98 -9.59 -4.40
C PHE A 137 1.95 -9.91 -5.54
N LEU A 138 3.19 -9.43 -5.45
CA LEU A 138 4.22 -9.66 -6.47
C LEU A 138 4.55 -11.16 -6.62
N ALA A 139 4.65 -11.89 -5.51
CA ALA A 139 4.85 -13.34 -5.52
C ALA A 139 3.73 -14.08 -6.27
N ARG A 140 2.47 -13.68 -6.08
CA ARG A 140 1.31 -14.23 -6.82
C ARG A 140 1.35 -13.92 -8.31
N GLN A 141 2.04 -12.87 -8.72
CA GLN A 141 2.27 -12.51 -10.13
C GLN A 141 3.54 -13.17 -10.72
N GLY A 142 4.17 -14.10 -9.99
CA GLY A 142 5.40 -14.77 -10.41
C GLY A 142 6.64 -13.88 -10.39
N GLN A 143 6.58 -12.72 -9.74
CA GLN A 143 7.74 -11.85 -9.56
C GLN A 143 8.60 -12.31 -8.39
N ARG A 144 9.88 -11.96 -8.42
CA ARG A 144 10.79 -12.22 -7.31
C ARG A 144 10.36 -11.40 -6.09
N ALA A 145 10.05 -12.09 -5.00
CA ALA A 145 9.77 -11.53 -3.69
C ALA A 145 10.68 -12.21 -2.63
N PRO A 146 10.76 -11.70 -1.39
CA PRO A 146 11.53 -12.35 -0.33
C PRO A 146 11.10 -13.79 0.00
N TYR A 147 9.82 -14.11 -0.20
CA TYR A 147 9.20 -15.41 0.04
C TYR A 147 8.21 -15.76 -1.08
N GLY A 148 7.87 -17.04 -1.24
CA GLY A 148 6.81 -17.50 -2.12
C GLY A 148 5.41 -17.15 -1.59
N ALA A 149 4.41 -17.11 -2.49
CA ALA A 149 3.02 -16.80 -2.10
C ALA A 149 2.47 -17.77 -1.04
N ASP A 150 2.81 -19.06 -1.16
CA ASP A 150 2.38 -20.09 -0.21
C ASP A 150 3.05 -19.93 1.16
N GLU A 151 4.27 -19.40 1.22
CA GLU A 151 4.97 -19.12 2.48
C GLU A 151 4.33 -17.95 3.23
N TYR A 152 3.93 -16.88 2.52
CA TYR A 152 3.15 -15.80 3.13
C TYR A 152 1.81 -16.31 3.69
N LEU A 153 1.10 -17.15 2.93
CA LEU A 153 -0.17 -17.73 3.37
C LEU A 153 0.02 -18.65 4.58
N ALA A 154 1.08 -19.47 4.60
CA ALA A 154 1.38 -20.32 5.73
C ALA A 154 1.74 -19.52 7.00
N ALA A 155 2.44 -18.39 6.85
CA ALA A 155 2.87 -17.57 7.98
C ALA A 155 1.78 -16.65 8.52
N LEU A 156 0.95 -16.08 7.64
CA LEU A 156 0.08 -14.94 7.96
C LEU A 156 -1.39 -15.17 7.55
N GLY A 157 -1.69 -16.25 6.82
CA GLY A 157 -3.01 -16.50 6.28
C GLY A 157 -4.05 -16.77 7.36
N GLY A 158 -5.19 -16.10 7.24
CA GLY A 158 -6.38 -16.38 8.04
C GLY A 158 -7.30 -17.42 7.38
N PRO A 159 -8.40 -17.80 8.05
CA PRO A 159 -9.47 -18.57 7.43
C PRO A 159 -9.98 -17.84 6.17
N GLY A 160 -9.84 -18.46 5.00
CA GLY A 160 -10.18 -17.85 3.70
C GLY A 160 -9.01 -17.57 2.77
N GLY A 161 -7.75 -17.79 3.22
CA GLY A 161 -6.59 -17.70 2.35
C GLY A 161 -6.21 -16.27 1.94
N THR A 162 -6.58 -15.29 2.77
CA THR A 162 -6.14 -13.89 2.67
C THR A 162 -5.19 -13.57 3.82
N LEU A 163 -4.36 -12.53 3.65
CA LEU A 163 -3.45 -12.06 4.70
C LEU A 163 -4.10 -11.03 5.63
N VAL A 164 -5.31 -10.56 5.29
CA VAL A 164 -6.10 -9.55 6.00
C VAL A 164 -7.57 -9.94 6.04
#